data_AF-A0A7D9HDG0-F1
#
_entry.id   AF-A0A7D9HDG0-F1
#
_cell.length_a   1.000
_cell.length_b   1.000
_cell.length_c   1.000
_cell.angle_alpha   90.00
_cell.angle_beta   90.00
_cell.angle_gamma   90.00
#
_symmetry.space_group_name_H-M   'P 1'
#
loop_
_entity.id
_entity.type
_entity.pdbx_description
1 polymer ?
#
loop_
_entity_poly.entity_id
_entity_poly.type
_entity_poly.pdbx_seq_one_letter_code
_entity_poly.pdbx_strand_id
1 'polypeptide(L)'
;MDAGEVPNDVFIHLNVGGQKLISKRSTLCQVKDSFFASRFSGRWPEDRDKRDDDGAELFDDNPQFFVAIVNYLRAKKYATKENPALPPKVPKDQLDDFENFVEYLRLSDEIIPREKFNQHSPGVTLEEHSRVAVHDPDKAEHRYVLGQNIYREKTHSFRLELEMFKDHFWMFVGIMRNCVVPPNNKSRRWPGSYGWARGQRGQVWKDGSPTIDNALKNKTKQGDTVKLVLDCDAAKLSLHLSTGQQFHIEIPKSQTWRLHVNLLNPNDRLRIINE
;
A
#
# COMPACT_ATOMS: atom_id res chain seq x y z
N MET A 1 -39.35 9.49 8.45
CA MET A 1 -38.25 9.52 9.42
C MET A 1 -37.19 10.41 8.80
N ASP A 2 -36.99 11.57 9.40
CA ASP A 2 -36.30 12.71 8.82
C ASP A 2 -34.84 12.42 8.46
N ALA A 3 -34.42 13.03 7.36
CA ALA A 3 -33.03 13.15 6.97
C ALA A 3 -32.29 13.88 8.09
N GLY A 4 -31.39 13.17 8.78
CA GLY A 4 -30.57 13.75 9.83
C GLY A 4 -29.81 14.96 9.30
N GLU A 5 -30.16 16.14 9.81
CA GLU A 5 -29.38 17.36 9.71
C GLU A 5 -27.89 17.03 9.90
N VAL A 6 -27.08 17.34 8.90
CA VAL A 6 -25.63 17.44 9.07
C VAL A 6 -25.43 18.53 10.12
N PRO A 7 -24.81 18.27 11.28
CA PRO A 7 -24.53 19.33 12.24
C PRO A 7 -23.83 20.47 11.50
N ASN A 8 -24.25 21.72 11.74
CA ASN A 8 -23.62 22.91 11.14
C ASN A 8 -22.11 22.69 11.01
N ASP A 9 -21.56 22.86 9.82
CA ASP A 9 -20.15 22.61 9.54
C ASP A 9 -19.29 23.69 10.22
N VAL A 10 -19.14 23.54 11.54
CA VAL A 10 -18.52 24.51 12.45
C VAL A 10 -17.00 24.45 12.31
N PHE A 11 -16.37 25.60 12.54
CA PHE A 11 -14.93 25.71 12.66
C PHE A 11 -14.46 25.20 14.02
N ILE A 12 -13.51 24.27 14.00
CA ILE A 12 -12.80 23.78 15.17
C ILE A 12 -11.50 24.56 15.27
N HIS A 13 -11.30 25.20 16.43
CA HIS A 13 -10.06 25.85 16.80
C HIS A 13 -9.17 24.81 17.46
N LEU A 14 -7.92 24.72 17.00
CA LEU A 14 -6.93 23.75 17.46
C LEU A 14 -5.68 24.52 17.89
N ASN A 15 -5.08 24.09 18.97
CA ASN A 15 -3.78 24.55 19.44
C ASN A 15 -2.84 23.34 19.51
N VAL A 16 -1.89 23.27 18.58
CA VAL A 16 -0.98 22.13 18.42
C VAL A 16 0.44 22.59 18.74
N GLY A 17 1.01 22.11 19.84
CA GLY A 17 2.35 22.51 20.28
C GLY A 17 2.51 24.04 20.45
N GLY A 18 1.43 24.76 20.78
CA GLY A 18 1.39 26.23 20.85
C GLY A 18 1.02 26.95 19.55
N GLN A 19 0.95 26.25 18.41
CA GLN A 19 0.55 26.83 17.14
C GLN A 19 -0.97 26.69 16.94
N LYS A 20 -1.64 27.82 16.76
CA LYS A 20 -3.08 27.87 16.51
C LYS A 20 -3.41 27.64 15.03
N LEU A 21 -4.37 26.75 14.78
CA LEU A 21 -4.96 26.54 13.47
C LEU A 21 -6.48 26.37 13.58
N ILE A 22 -7.18 26.62 12.48
CA ILE A 22 -8.63 26.45 12.38
C ILE A 22 -8.94 25.53 11.21
N SER A 23 -9.86 24.59 11.39
CA SER A 23 -10.37 23.76 10.30
C SER A 23 -11.85 23.45 10.48
N LYS A 24 -12.54 23.10 9.39
CA LYS A 24 -13.94 22.71 9.46
C LYS A 24 -14.09 21.32 10.07
N ARG A 25 -15.12 21.09 10.88
CA ARG A 25 -15.46 19.76 11.41
C ARG A 25 -15.61 18.75 10.28
N SER A 26 -16.30 19.12 9.19
CA SER A 26 -16.44 18.26 8.02
C SER A 26 -15.09 17.84 7.44
N THR A 27 -14.08 18.72 7.48
CA THR A 27 -12.73 18.46 6.95
C THR A 27 -11.97 17.47 7.82
N LEU A 28 -12.03 17.65 9.14
CA LEU A 28 -11.36 16.78 10.12
C LEU A 28 -12.02 15.39 10.18
N CYS A 29 -13.34 15.32 10.00
CA CYS A 29 -14.12 14.08 10.07
C CYS A 29 -14.29 13.35 8.72
N GLN A 30 -13.56 13.75 7.66
CA GLN A 30 -13.69 13.12 6.33
C GLN A 30 -13.41 11.61 6.33
N VAL A 31 -12.53 11.14 7.23
CA VAL A 31 -12.14 9.74 7.36
C VAL A 31 -12.80 9.16 8.62
N LYS A 32 -13.85 8.35 8.44
CA LYS A 32 -14.78 7.93 9.51
C LYS A 32 -14.11 7.25 10.70
N ASP A 33 -13.06 6.48 10.47
CA ASP A 33 -12.37 5.69 11.50
C ASP A 33 -11.06 6.35 11.99
N SER A 34 -10.83 7.60 11.60
CA SER A 34 -9.66 8.36 12.04
C SER A 34 -9.77 8.83 13.49
N PHE A 35 -8.63 9.14 14.09
CA PHE A 35 -8.56 9.85 15.36
C PHE A 35 -9.42 11.13 15.33
N PHE A 36 -9.30 11.96 14.29
CA PHE A 36 -10.05 13.20 14.18
C PHE A 36 -11.56 12.99 14.12
N ALA A 37 -12.05 12.01 13.35
CA ALA A 37 -13.48 11.69 13.34
C ALA A 37 -13.96 11.21 14.71
N SER A 38 -13.16 10.38 15.42
CA SER A 38 -13.52 9.96 16.78
C SER A 38 -13.58 11.14 17.77
N ARG A 39 -12.65 12.09 17.65
CA ARG A 39 -12.53 13.27 18.52
C ARG A 39 -13.60 14.32 18.22
N PHE A 40 -13.92 14.55 16.95
CA PHE A 40 -14.75 15.67 16.49
C PHE A 40 -16.09 15.25 15.87
N SER A 41 -16.51 13.99 16.01
CA SER A 41 -17.84 13.53 15.54
C SER A 41 -19.02 14.12 16.33
N GLY A 42 -18.76 14.79 17.46
CA GLY A 42 -19.81 15.35 18.34
C GLY A 42 -20.54 14.29 19.17
N ARG A 43 -20.04 13.04 19.18
CA ARG A 43 -20.62 11.92 19.94
C ARG A 43 -20.25 11.91 21.43
N TRP A 44 -19.19 12.60 21.82
CA TRP A 44 -18.69 12.62 23.20
C TRP A 44 -18.85 14.02 23.79
N PRO A 45 -19.22 14.15 25.08
CA PRO A 45 -19.22 15.43 25.77
C PRO A 45 -17.85 16.10 25.63
N GLU A 46 -17.85 17.40 25.34
CA GLU A 46 -16.62 18.17 25.17
C GLU A 46 -15.85 18.21 26.50
N ASP A 47 -14.69 17.55 26.52
CA ASP A 47 -13.81 17.47 27.68
C ASP A 47 -13.08 18.81 27.83
N ARG A 48 -13.58 19.65 28.75
CA ARG A 48 -13.08 21.03 28.93
C ARG A 48 -11.61 21.08 29.33
N ASP A 49 -11.10 20.04 29.97
CA ASP A 49 -9.71 19.97 30.44
C ASP A 49 -8.69 19.76 29.30
N LYS A 50 -9.17 19.65 28.05
CA LYS A 50 -8.35 19.49 26.85
C LYS A 50 -8.39 20.73 25.94
N ARG A 51 -8.69 21.89 26.52
CA ARG A 51 -8.73 23.17 25.81
C ARG A 51 -7.78 24.18 26.42
N ASP A 52 -7.26 25.08 25.60
CA ASP A 52 -6.52 26.25 26.07
C ASP A 52 -7.47 27.33 26.62
N ASP A 53 -6.89 28.41 27.15
CA ASP A 53 -7.65 29.54 27.71
C ASP A 53 -8.60 30.21 26.69
N ASP A 54 -8.34 30.03 25.39
CA ASP A 54 -9.17 30.54 24.29
C ASP A 54 -10.22 29.51 23.80
N GLY A 55 -10.30 28.34 24.44
CA GLY A 55 -11.22 27.27 24.09
C GLY A 55 -10.81 26.43 22.88
N ALA A 56 -9.58 26.54 22.40
CA ALA A 56 -9.06 25.72 21.31
C ALA A 56 -8.62 24.34 21.82
N GLU A 57 -8.87 23.29 21.04
CA GLU A 57 -8.51 21.92 21.42
C GLU A 57 -6.99 21.73 21.40
N LEU A 58 -6.44 21.30 22.53
CA LEU A 58 -5.01 21.16 22.74
C LEU A 58 -4.47 19.83 22.23
N PHE A 59 -3.35 19.90 21.53
CA PHE A 59 -2.56 18.77 21.06
C PHE A 59 -1.09 19.00 21.40
N ASP A 60 -0.47 18.05 22.08
CA ASP A 60 0.96 18.05 22.37
C ASP A 60 1.73 17.30 21.26
N ASP A 61 1.55 17.75 20.03
CA ASP A 61 2.07 17.12 18.81
C ASP A 61 2.85 18.12 17.96
N ASN A 62 3.61 17.63 16.97
CA ASN A 62 4.34 18.49 16.04
C ASN A 62 3.37 19.32 15.16
N PRO A 63 3.37 20.66 15.26
CA PRO A 63 2.43 21.49 14.52
C PRO A 63 2.62 21.43 13.00
N GLN A 64 3.84 21.20 12.52
CA GLN A 64 4.11 21.12 11.09
C GLN A 64 3.47 19.89 10.46
N PHE A 65 3.53 18.74 11.15
CA PHE A 65 2.86 17.52 10.71
C PHE A 65 1.35 17.68 10.73
N PHE A 66 0.81 18.32 11.77
CA PHE A 66 -0.62 18.58 11.87
C PHE A 66 -1.13 19.47 10.73
N VAL A 67 -0.42 20.57 10.43
CA VAL A 67 -0.73 21.46 9.30
C VAL A 67 -0.68 20.71 7.98
N ALA A 68 0.35 19.88 7.76
CA ALA A 68 0.50 19.05 6.58
C ALA A 68 -0.70 18.11 6.38
N ILE A 69 -1.15 17.42 7.43
CA ILE A 69 -2.30 16.51 7.39
C ILE A 69 -3.60 17.26 7.13
N VAL A 70 -3.84 18.37 7.83
CA VAL A 70 -5.06 19.18 7.62
C VAL A 70 -5.12 19.73 6.20
N ASN A 71 -3.99 20.16 5.64
CA ASN A 71 -3.92 20.62 4.24
C ASN A 71 -4.19 19.49 3.26
N TYR A 72 -3.66 18.28 3.50
CA TYR A 72 -4.02 17.10 2.71
C TYR A 72 -5.53 16.83 2.75
N LEU A 73 -6.15 16.84 3.93
CA LEU A 73 -7.60 16.63 4.07
C LEU A 73 -8.39 17.70 3.32
N ARG A 74 -7.96 18.97 3.35
CA ARG A 74 -8.58 20.04 2.55
C ARG A 74 -8.48 19.76 1.05
N ALA A 75 -7.33 19.32 0.56
CA ALA A 75 -7.13 18.98 -0.85
C ALA A 75 -7.96 17.76 -1.26
N LYS A 76 -8.04 16.73 -0.41
CA LYS A 76 -8.81 15.50 -0.64
C LYS A 76 -10.28 15.78 -0.95
N LYS A 77 -10.87 16.81 -0.33
CA LYS A 77 -12.25 17.22 -0.61
C LYS A 77 -12.52 17.51 -2.09
N TYR A 78 -11.50 17.93 -2.83
CA TYR A 78 -11.58 18.29 -4.25
C TYR A 78 -10.92 17.26 -5.17
N ALA A 79 -10.38 16.16 -4.61
CA ALA A 79 -9.66 15.14 -5.37
C ALA A 79 -10.62 14.30 -6.22
N THR A 80 -10.16 13.91 -7.42
CA THR A 80 -10.84 12.94 -8.28
C THR A 80 -9.95 11.72 -8.51
N LYS A 81 -10.46 10.71 -9.23
CA LYS A 81 -9.63 9.55 -9.61
C LYS A 81 -8.49 9.95 -10.54
N GLU A 82 -8.72 10.94 -11.41
CA GLU A 82 -7.77 11.46 -12.39
C GLU A 82 -6.81 12.48 -11.77
N ASN A 83 -7.23 13.19 -10.72
CA ASN A 83 -6.43 14.15 -9.98
C ASN A 83 -6.52 13.91 -8.46
N PRO A 84 -5.83 12.88 -7.95
CA PRO A 84 -5.86 12.56 -6.53
C PRO A 84 -5.15 13.63 -5.71
N ALA A 85 -5.55 13.78 -4.44
CA ALA A 85 -4.79 14.60 -3.50
C ALA A 85 -3.40 14.00 -3.30
N LEU A 86 -2.37 14.81 -3.49
CA LEU A 86 -1.00 14.37 -3.29
C LEU A 86 -0.70 14.22 -1.79
N PRO A 87 0.02 13.16 -1.38
CA PRO A 87 0.54 13.06 -0.02
C PRO A 87 1.33 14.30 0.38
N PRO A 88 1.34 14.67 1.67
CA PRO A 88 2.17 15.74 2.17
C PRO A 88 3.65 15.56 1.83
N LYS A 89 4.30 16.66 1.46
CA LYS A 89 5.76 16.68 1.25
C LYS A 89 6.42 16.90 2.60
N VAL A 90 7.12 15.89 3.09
CA VAL A 90 7.84 15.92 4.37
C VAL A 90 9.34 15.75 4.08
N PRO A 91 10.23 16.51 4.77
CA PRO A 91 11.68 16.31 4.68
C PRO A 91 12.07 14.86 4.96
N LYS A 92 13.06 14.33 4.23
CA LYS A 92 13.44 12.90 4.32
C LYS A 92 13.86 12.47 5.72
N ASP A 93 14.50 13.37 6.46
CA ASP A 93 14.94 13.19 7.85
C ASP A 93 13.79 13.18 8.87
N GLN A 94 12.57 13.52 8.45
CA GLN A 94 11.36 13.55 9.29
C GLN A 94 10.30 12.54 8.85
N LEU A 95 10.58 11.71 7.83
CA LEU A 95 9.58 10.80 7.27
C LEU A 95 9.10 9.77 8.29
N ASP A 96 10.02 9.14 9.02
CA ASP A 96 9.68 8.10 10.00
C ASP A 96 8.75 8.65 11.10
N ASP A 97 9.06 9.84 11.65
CA ASP A 97 8.24 10.50 12.66
C ASP A 97 6.86 10.90 12.12
N PHE A 98 6.82 11.39 10.87
CA PHE A 98 5.57 11.74 10.22
C PHE A 98 4.68 10.52 9.96
N GLU A 99 5.26 9.41 9.52
CA GLU A 99 4.53 8.16 9.27
C GLU A 99 3.99 7.56 10.56
N ASN A 100 4.77 7.55 11.64
CA ASN A 100 4.32 7.17 12.99
C ASN A 100 3.15 8.04 13.44
N PHE A 101 3.20 9.35 13.20
CA PHE A 101 2.12 10.26 13.55
C PHE A 101 0.85 10.02 12.72
N VAL A 102 0.99 9.80 11.42
CA VAL A 102 -0.13 9.44 10.53
C VAL A 102 -0.76 8.10 10.94
N GLU A 103 0.03 7.15 11.41
CA GLU A 103 -0.43 5.87 11.96
C GLU A 103 -1.20 6.03 13.27
N TYR A 104 -0.67 6.82 14.22
CA TYR A 104 -1.38 7.20 15.43
C TYR A 104 -2.75 7.82 15.14
N LEU A 105 -2.82 8.71 14.13
CA LEU A 105 -4.06 9.34 13.71
C LEU A 105 -5.00 8.42 12.93
N ARG A 106 -4.56 7.19 12.61
CA ARG A 106 -5.28 6.21 11.77
C ARG A 106 -5.63 6.76 10.39
N LEU A 107 -4.65 7.44 9.77
CA LEU A 107 -4.76 8.05 8.44
C LEU A 107 -3.81 7.41 7.42
N SER A 108 -3.06 6.37 7.80
CA SER A 108 -2.04 5.77 6.94
C SER A 108 -2.57 5.29 5.61
N ASP A 109 -3.74 4.65 5.59
CA ASP A 109 -4.38 4.16 4.37
C ASP A 109 -4.78 5.26 3.37
N GLU A 110 -4.84 6.50 3.86
CA GLU A 110 -5.25 7.68 3.08
C GLU A 110 -4.04 8.50 2.63
N ILE A 111 -3.11 8.73 3.55
CA ILE A 111 -2.00 9.68 3.37
C ILE A 111 -0.75 8.98 2.85
N ILE A 112 -0.47 7.77 3.33
CA ILE A 112 0.68 7.00 2.89
C ILE A 112 0.15 6.08 1.78
N PRO A 113 0.53 6.30 0.51
CA PRO A 113 0.08 5.44 -0.59
C PRO A 113 0.70 4.04 -0.42
N ARG A 114 0.04 3.23 0.40
CA ARG A 114 0.40 1.86 0.70
C ARG A 114 -0.05 1.00 -0.48
N GLU A 115 0.83 0.13 -0.95
CA GLU A 115 0.46 -0.80 -2.02
C GLU A 115 -0.66 -1.73 -1.51
N LYS A 116 -1.63 -1.97 -2.38
CA LYS A 116 -2.76 -2.88 -2.14
C LYS A 116 -2.99 -3.67 -3.41
N PHE A 117 -3.59 -4.83 -3.31
CA PHE A 117 -4.11 -5.54 -4.47
C PHE A 117 -5.44 -4.95 -4.90
N ASN A 118 -5.73 -4.91 -6.21
CA ASN A 118 -7.03 -4.45 -6.69
C ASN A 118 -7.58 -5.23 -7.90
N GLN A 119 -6.74 -5.99 -8.60
CA GLN A 119 -7.14 -6.74 -9.78
C GLN A 119 -6.55 -8.13 -9.71
N HIS A 120 -7.39 -9.15 -9.90
CA HIS A 120 -7.00 -10.55 -9.80
C HIS A 120 -7.82 -11.43 -10.74
N SER A 121 -7.33 -12.65 -10.99
CA SER A 121 -8.13 -13.69 -11.64
C SER A 121 -9.27 -14.16 -10.73
N PRO A 122 -10.34 -14.76 -11.28
CA PRO A 122 -11.28 -15.56 -10.48
C PRO A 122 -10.53 -16.62 -9.67
N GLY A 123 -11.03 -17.00 -8.49
CA GLY A 123 -10.35 -17.95 -7.60
C GLY A 123 -9.31 -17.33 -6.66
N VAL A 124 -9.36 -16.01 -6.48
CA VAL A 124 -8.53 -15.27 -5.50
C VAL A 124 -9.45 -14.41 -4.66
N THR A 125 -9.32 -14.54 -3.35
CA THR A 125 -9.98 -13.67 -2.36
C THR A 125 -8.97 -12.65 -1.84
N LEU A 126 -9.38 -11.38 -1.82
CA LEU A 126 -8.61 -10.29 -1.22
C LEU A 126 -9.11 -10.02 0.20
N GLU A 127 -8.23 -10.17 1.18
CA GLU A 127 -8.53 -9.97 2.60
C GLU A 127 -7.81 -8.74 3.17
N GLU A 128 -8.17 -8.36 4.39
CA GLU A 128 -7.48 -7.35 5.21
C GLU A 128 -7.24 -6.02 4.47
N HIS A 129 -8.33 -5.45 3.94
CA HIS A 129 -8.33 -4.23 3.13
C HIS A 129 -7.50 -4.36 1.85
N SER A 130 -7.58 -5.54 1.22
CA SER A 130 -6.89 -5.89 -0.02
C SER A 130 -5.36 -5.94 0.09
N ARG A 131 -4.83 -6.20 1.28
CA ARG A 131 -3.37 -6.40 1.48
C ARG A 131 -2.96 -7.86 1.45
N VAL A 132 -3.93 -8.76 1.58
CA VAL A 132 -3.69 -10.20 1.56
C VAL A 132 -4.39 -10.79 0.36
N ALA A 133 -3.67 -11.59 -0.42
CA ALA A 133 -4.21 -12.37 -1.51
C ALA A 133 -4.21 -13.85 -1.11
N VAL A 134 -5.38 -14.48 -1.16
CA VAL A 134 -5.58 -15.89 -0.85
C VAL A 134 -6.04 -16.60 -2.10
N HIS A 135 -5.37 -17.68 -2.47
CA HIS A 135 -5.88 -18.61 -3.47
C HIS A 135 -7.04 -19.39 -2.84
N ASP A 136 -8.21 -19.34 -3.46
CA ASP A 136 -9.41 -20.00 -2.92
C ASP A 136 -9.16 -21.53 -2.77
N PRO A 137 -9.86 -22.21 -1.86
CA PRO A 137 -9.71 -23.65 -1.61
C PRO A 137 -10.34 -24.50 -2.73
N ASP A 138 -9.89 -24.31 -3.98
CA ASP A 138 -10.36 -24.99 -5.18
C ASP A 138 -9.31 -26.01 -5.71
N LYS A 139 -8.98 -25.98 -7.00
CA LYS A 139 -7.98 -26.85 -7.63
C LYS A 139 -6.68 -26.08 -7.83
N ALA A 140 -5.55 -26.79 -7.81
CA ALA A 140 -4.24 -26.20 -8.10
C ALA A 140 -4.21 -25.65 -9.54
N GLU A 141 -4.21 -24.33 -9.66
CA GLU A 141 -4.15 -23.59 -10.91
C GLU A 141 -3.42 -22.28 -10.67
N HIS A 142 -2.73 -21.75 -11.68
CA HIS A 142 -2.10 -20.45 -11.51
C HIS A 142 -3.16 -19.36 -11.37
N ARG A 143 -3.08 -18.57 -10.31
CA ARG A 143 -3.96 -17.42 -10.11
C ARG A 143 -3.12 -16.17 -9.98
N TYR A 144 -3.54 -15.08 -10.60
CA TYR A 144 -2.78 -13.83 -10.56
C TYR A 144 -3.48 -12.78 -9.71
N VAL A 145 -2.66 -11.91 -9.13
CA VAL A 145 -3.10 -10.69 -8.46
C VAL A 145 -2.13 -9.55 -8.80
N LEU A 146 -2.66 -8.35 -8.98
CA LEU A 146 -1.95 -7.14 -9.35
C LEU A 146 -2.12 -6.07 -8.28
N GLY A 147 -1.03 -5.32 -8.06
CA GLY A 147 -1.03 -4.12 -7.24
C GLY A 147 -1.90 -3.02 -7.83
N GLN A 148 -2.40 -2.14 -6.96
CA GLN A 148 -3.26 -1.03 -7.29
C GLN A 148 -2.48 0.12 -7.91
N ASN A 149 -1.28 0.35 -7.41
CA ASN A 149 -0.47 1.50 -7.78
C ASN A 149 0.21 1.29 -9.13
N ILE A 150 0.41 2.39 -9.86
CA ILE A 150 1.11 2.42 -11.14
C ILE A 150 2.40 3.20 -10.96
N TYR A 151 3.52 2.55 -11.27
CA TYR A 151 4.87 3.06 -11.08
C TYR A 151 5.51 3.44 -12.41
N ARG A 152 6.08 4.64 -12.52
CA ARG A 152 6.67 5.17 -13.76
C ARG A 152 8.09 5.72 -13.59
N GLU A 153 8.37 6.29 -12.44
CA GLU A 153 9.61 7.03 -12.12
C GLU A 153 10.04 6.69 -10.69
N LYS A 154 11.29 6.98 -10.35
CA LYS A 154 11.89 6.74 -9.02
C LYS A 154 11.99 5.25 -8.65
N THR A 155 12.56 5.03 -7.47
CA THR A 155 12.67 3.72 -6.83
C THR A 155 11.47 3.48 -5.92
N HIS A 156 10.89 2.28 -6.02
CA HIS A 156 9.79 1.80 -5.18
C HIS A 156 10.15 0.45 -4.61
N SER A 157 9.77 0.19 -3.35
CA SER A 157 9.95 -1.11 -2.72
C SER A 157 8.63 -1.72 -2.27
N PHE A 158 8.59 -3.05 -2.34
CA PHE A 158 7.45 -3.86 -1.91
C PHE A 158 7.99 -4.93 -0.99
N ARG A 159 7.57 -4.97 0.28
CA ARG A 159 7.80 -6.12 1.14
C ARG A 159 6.58 -7.04 1.07
N LEU A 160 6.82 -8.33 0.91
CA LEU A 160 5.78 -9.33 0.84
C LEU A 160 6.11 -10.48 1.78
N GLU A 161 5.14 -10.88 2.58
CA GLU A 161 5.20 -12.05 3.45
C GLU A 161 4.53 -13.24 2.78
N LEU A 162 5.24 -14.37 2.74
CA LEU A 162 4.75 -15.62 2.18
C LEU A 162 4.10 -16.43 3.31
N GLU A 163 2.91 -16.02 3.73
CA GLU A 163 2.27 -16.51 4.95
C GLU A 163 1.95 -18.01 4.92
N MET A 164 1.45 -18.50 3.78
CA MET A 164 1.09 -19.89 3.59
C MET A 164 1.34 -20.31 2.15
N PHE A 165 1.94 -21.47 1.96
CA PHE A 165 2.02 -22.07 0.63
C PHE A 165 2.26 -23.57 0.69
N LYS A 166 1.75 -24.29 -0.30
CA LYS A 166 1.87 -25.76 -0.39
C LYS A 166 3.09 -26.21 -1.22
N ASP A 167 3.33 -27.52 -1.24
CA ASP A 167 4.36 -28.28 -1.96
C ASP A 167 4.92 -27.65 -3.25
N HIS A 168 6.22 -27.85 -3.49
CA HIS A 168 7.02 -27.30 -4.60
C HIS A 168 7.25 -25.78 -4.57
N PHE A 169 6.63 -25.08 -3.61
CA PHE A 169 6.93 -23.71 -3.18
C PHE A 169 6.94 -22.70 -4.33
N TRP A 170 6.11 -22.96 -5.34
CA TRP A 170 6.07 -22.12 -6.52
C TRP A 170 5.14 -20.94 -6.24
N MET A 171 5.74 -19.77 -6.11
CA MET A 171 5.05 -18.49 -6.15
C MET A 171 5.85 -17.57 -7.03
N PHE A 172 5.16 -16.87 -7.94
CA PHE A 172 5.78 -15.84 -8.74
C PHE A 172 5.60 -14.49 -8.07
N VAL A 173 6.69 -13.74 -7.97
CA VAL A 173 6.67 -12.37 -7.49
C VAL A 173 7.48 -11.51 -8.45
N GLY A 174 6.89 -10.41 -8.90
CA GLY A 174 7.51 -9.53 -9.86
C GLY A 174 6.67 -8.30 -10.16
N ILE A 175 6.80 -7.81 -11.39
CA ILE A 175 6.07 -6.68 -11.93
C ILE A 175 5.46 -7.05 -13.28
N MET A 176 4.45 -6.30 -13.67
CA MET A 176 3.86 -6.39 -15.00
C MET A 176 3.63 -5.00 -15.57
N ARG A 177 3.79 -4.85 -16.89
CA ARG A 177 3.45 -3.60 -17.58
C ARG A 177 1.97 -3.27 -17.36
N ASN A 178 1.67 -2.02 -17.01
CA ASN A 178 0.32 -1.57 -16.68
C ASN A 178 -0.67 -1.70 -17.85
N CYS A 179 -0.21 -1.55 -19.09
CA CYS A 179 -1.07 -1.70 -20.28
C CYS A 179 -1.52 -3.14 -20.53
N VAL A 180 -1.01 -4.12 -19.76
CA VAL A 180 -1.37 -5.53 -19.89
C VAL A 180 -2.48 -5.86 -18.90
N VAL A 181 -3.61 -6.31 -19.42
CA VAL A 181 -4.62 -7.03 -18.64
C VAL A 181 -4.44 -8.51 -18.96
N PRO A 182 -4.05 -9.36 -18.00
CA PRO A 182 -3.85 -10.77 -18.28
C PRO A 182 -5.15 -11.41 -18.79
N PRO A 183 -5.16 -12.02 -19.99
CA PRO A 183 -6.37 -12.63 -20.54
C PRO A 183 -6.70 -13.97 -19.87
N ASN A 184 -5.77 -14.54 -19.10
CA ASN A 184 -5.94 -15.80 -18.42
C ASN A 184 -4.93 -15.97 -17.28
N ASN A 185 -5.07 -17.12 -16.61
CA ASN A 185 -4.28 -17.61 -15.48
C ASN A 185 -2.78 -17.85 -15.77
N LYS A 186 -2.32 -17.70 -17.02
CA LYS A 186 -0.89 -17.77 -17.40
C LYS A 186 -0.24 -16.39 -17.44
N SER A 187 -0.69 -15.45 -16.61
CA SER A 187 -0.21 -14.05 -16.59
C SER A 187 1.32 -13.89 -16.54
N ARG A 188 2.03 -14.76 -15.82
CA ARG A 188 3.51 -14.76 -15.77
C ARG A 188 4.20 -15.04 -17.12
N ARG A 189 3.48 -15.65 -18.06
CA ARG A 189 3.96 -15.97 -19.42
C ARG A 189 3.70 -14.84 -20.41
N TRP A 190 3.02 -13.77 -19.97
CA TRP A 190 2.64 -12.69 -20.86
C TRP A 190 3.80 -11.74 -21.12
N PRO A 191 3.96 -11.23 -22.37
CA PRO A 191 4.84 -10.12 -22.66
C PRO A 191 4.57 -8.96 -21.70
N GLY A 192 5.63 -8.36 -21.15
CA GLY A 192 5.51 -7.35 -20.11
C GLY A 192 5.54 -7.88 -18.67
N SER A 193 5.60 -9.19 -18.42
CA SER A 193 5.79 -9.76 -17.08
C SER A 193 7.26 -10.06 -16.78
N TYR A 194 7.75 -9.57 -15.63
CA TYR A 194 9.13 -9.73 -15.17
C TYR A 194 9.15 -10.11 -13.70
N GLY A 195 9.99 -11.05 -13.31
CA GLY A 195 10.08 -11.43 -11.90
C GLY A 195 10.70 -12.80 -11.68
N TRP A 196 10.39 -13.39 -10.54
CA TRP A 196 11.00 -14.64 -10.11
C TRP A 196 9.98 -15.61 -9.58
N ALA A 197 10.21 -16.90 -9.82
CA ALA A 197 9.51 -17.97 -9.13
C ALA A 197 10.52 -18.91 -8.47
N ARG A 198 10.50 -18.97 -7.14
CA ARG A 198 11.59 -19.54 -6.31
C ARG A 198 11.28 -20.95 -5.77
N GLY A 199 10.44 -21.69 -6.49
CA GLY A 199 10.10 -23.08 -6.18
C GLY A 199 11.21 -24.06 -6.56
N GLN A 200 10.88 -25.35 -6.70
CA GLN A 200 11.84 -26.43 -6.99
C GLN A 200 12.70 -26.24 -8.24
N ARG A 201 12.26 -25.44 -9.21
CA ARG A 201 13.04 -25.19 -10.43
C ARG A 201 13.91 -23.94 -10.33
N GLY A 202 13.53 -22.94 -9.53
CA GLY A 202 14.17 -21.62 -9.52
C GLY A 202 14.08 -20.96 -10.92
N GLN A 203 13.21 -19.97 -11.08
CA GLN A 203 12.94 -19.38 -12.40
C GLN A 203 13.05 -17.87 -12.36
N VAL A 204 13.72 -17.32 -13.37
CA VAL A 204 13.73 -15.90 -13.69
C VAL A 204 12.87 -15.70 -14.93
N TRP A 205 11.90 -14.79 -14.84
CA TRP A 205 10.99 -14.47 -15.94
C TRP A 205 11.34 -13.09 -16.48
N LYS A 206 11.58 -13.02 -17.80
CA LYS A 206 11.83 -11.77 -18.52
C LYS A 206 10.88 -11.72 -19.70
N ASP A 207 10.05 -10.67 -19.74
CA ASP A 207 9.05 -10.47 -20.78
C ASP A 207 8.14 -11.70 -21.03
N GLY A 208 7.75 -12.38 -19.95
CA GLY A 208 6.94 -13.61 -20.02
C GLY A 208 7.72 -14.90 -20.32
N SER A 209 9.02 -14.82 -20.57
CA SER A 209 9.86 -15.99 -20.88
C SER A 209 10.63 -16.47 -19.66
N PRO A 210 10.50 -17.74 -19.24
CA PRO A 210 11.24 -18.27 -18.11
C PRO A 210 12.64 -18.76 -18.52
N THR A 211 13.61 -18.50 -17.66
CA THR A 211 14.93 -19.15 -17.65
C THR A 211 15.12 -19.81 -16.29
N ILE A 212 15.87 -20.93 -16.25
CA ILE A 212 16.17 -21.62 -15.00
C ILE A 212 17.37 -20.93 -14.35
N ASP A 213 17.25 -20.65 -13.06
CA ASP A 213 18.35 -20.18 -12.22
C ASP A 213 18.41 -21.04 -10.96
N ASN A 214 19.44 -21.88 -10.90
CA ASN A 214 19.67 -22.80 -9.80
C ASN A 214 19.90 -22.09 -8.46
N ALA A 215 20.33 -20.82 -8.46
CA ALA A 215 20.51 -20.05 -7.24
C ALA A 215 19.17 -19.72 -6.55
N LEU A 216 18.05 -19.77 -7.29
CA LEU A 216 16.69 -19.55 -6.78
C LEU A 216 15.97 -20.83 -6.37
N LYS A 217 16.57 -21.99 -6.64
CA LYS A 217 15.95 -23.29 -6.36
C LYS A 217 15.77 -23.49 -4.86
N ASN A 218 14.54 -23.82 -4.46
CA ASN A 218 14.17 -24.08 -3.06
C ASN A 218 14.49 -22.90 -2.12
N LYS A 219 14.46 -21.66 -2.61
CA LYS A 219 14.73 -20.43 -1.83
C LYS A 219 13.46 -19.78 -1.29
N THR A 220 12.45 -20.59 -1.01
CA THR A 220 11.15 -20.14 -0.50
C THR A 220 10.73 -21.03 0.64
N LYS A 221 10.60 -20.46 1.83
CA LYS A 221 10.04 -21.09 3.04
C LYS A 221 8.85 -20.28 3.57
N GLN A 222 7.87 -20.99 4.12
CA GLN A 222 6.69 -20.37 4.71
C GLN A 222 7.12 -19.41 5.83
N GLY A 223 6.52 -18.23 5.86
CA GLY A 223 6.91 -17.14 6.74
C GLY A 223 8.12 -16.33 6.24
N ASP A 224 8.70 -16.66 5.09
CA ASP A 224 9.74 -15.82 4.49
C ASP A 224 9.16 -14.46 4.09
N THR A 225 9.96 -13.42 4.29
CA THR A 225 9.73 -12.11 3.68
C THR A 225 10.61 -11.94 2.46
N VAL A 226 10.04 -11.36 1.41
CA VAL A 226 10.80 -10.87 0.25
C VAL A 226 10.61 -9.38 0.07
N LYS A 227 11.67 -8.71 -0.37
CA LYS A 227 11.61 -7.32 -0.79
C LYS A 227 11.88 -7.24 -2.29
N LEU A 228 10.92 -6.71 -3.03
CA LEU A 228 11.12 -6.27 -4.40
C LEU A 228 11.52 -4.79 -4.40
N VAL A 229 12.50 -4.43 -5.21
CA VAL A 229 12.92 -3.04 -5.45
C VAL A 229 12.82 -2.76 -6.94
N LEU A 230 11.85 -1.95 -7.32
CA LEU A 230 11.64 -1.46 -8.67
C LEU A 230 12.28 -0.09 -8.80
N ASP A 231 13.40 -0.02 -9.52
CA ASP A 231 14.04 1.24 -9.90
C ASP A 231 13.64 1.61 -11.33
N CYS A 232 12.65 2.49 -11.46
CA CYS A 232 12.16 2.92 -12.76
C CYS A 232 13.18 3.78 -13.52
N ASP A 233 14.01 4.54 -12.80
CA ASP A 233 14.97 5.48 -13.38
C ASP A 233 16.21 4.74 -13.89
N ALA A 234 16.68 3.75 -13.13
CA ALA A 234 17.75 2.84 -13.55
C ALA A 234 17.25 1.69 -14.43
N ALA A 235 15.93 1.56 -14.63
CA ALA A 235 15.29 0.48 -15.37
C ALA A 235 15.72 -0.92 -14.89
N LYS A 236 15.64 -1.12 -13.57
CA LYS A 236 16.13 -2.31 -12.88
C LYS A 236 15.10 -2.80 -11.86
N LEU A 237 14.82 -4.10 -11.89
CA LEU A 237 14.06 -4.78 -10.84
C LEU A 237 15.01 -5.65 -10.03
N SER A 238 14.89 -5.59 -8.70
CA SER A 238 15.72 -6.35 -7.77
C SER A 238 14.85 -7.15 -6.81
N LEU A 239 15.27 -8.37 -6.48
CA LEU A 239 14.66 -9.22 -5.47
C LEU A 239 15.66 -9.46 -4.35
N HIS A 240 15.29 -9.09 -3.15
CA HIS A 240 16.09 -9.18 -1.93
C HIS A 240 15.45 -10.21 -1.01
N LEU A 241 16.22 -11.22 -0.63
CA LEU A 241 15.78 -12.28 0.28
C LEU A 241 16.17 -11.95 1.72
N SER A 242 15.44 -12.48 2.70
CA SER A 242 15.77 -12.40 4.13
C SER A 242 17.15 -12.97 4.47
N THR A 243 17.68 -13.87 3.65
CA THR A 243 19.03 -14.44 3.77
C THR A 243 20.15 -13.49 3.33
N GLY A 244 19.81 -12.28 2.86
CA GLY A 244 20.76 -11.29 2.33
C GLY A 244 21.10 -11.46 0.84
N GLN A 245 20.66 -12.54 0.20
CA GLN A 245 20.86 -12.75 -1.24
C GLN A 245 20.03 -11.77 -2.07
N GLN A 246 20.62 -11.26 -3.16
CA GLN A 246 19.96 -10.31 -4.08
C GLN A 246 20.06 -10.79 -5.53
N PHE A 247 18.97 -10.63 -6.27
CA PHE A 247 18.85 -10.98 -7.68
C PHE A 247 18.36 -9.79 -8.48
N HIS A 248 18.76 -9.70 -9.75
CA HIS A 248 18.55 -8.51 -10.56
C HIS A 248 18.07 -8.86 -11.97
N ILE A 249 17.12 -8.08 -12.47
CA ILE A 249 16.62 -8.13 -13.85
C ILE A 249 16.65 -6.70 -14.40
N GLU A 250 17.24 -6.52 -15.58
CA GLU A 250 17.04 -5.30 -16.37
C GLU A 250 15.63 -5.31 -16.99
N ILE A 251 14.94 -4.18 -16.89
CA ILE A 251 13.59 -4.00 -17.42
C ILE A 251 13.58 -2.87 -18.46
N PRO A 252 12.61 -2.85 -19.39
CA PRO A 252 12.49 -1.79 -20.37
C PRO A 252 12.29 -0.40 -19.76
N LYS A 253 12.99 0.61 -20.31
CA LYS A 253 12.83 2.03 -19.96
C LYS A 253 11.47 2.59 -20.38
N SER A 254 11.07 3.68 -19.73
CA SER A 254 9.89 4.49 -20.09
C SER A 254 8.57 3.71 -20.13
N GLN A 255 8.47 2.64 -19.33
CA GLN A 255 7.25 1.87 -19.14
C GLN A 255 6.56 2.24 -17.83
N THR A 256 5.30 1.84 -17.69
CA THR A 256 4.58 1.88 -16.41
C THR A 256 4.37 0.47 -15.90
N TRP A 257 4.58 0.27 -14.60
CA TRP A 257 4.64 -1.01 -13.94
C TRP A 257 3.63 -1.12 -12.80
N ARG A 258 3.22 -2.34 -12.49
CA ARG A 258 2.40 -2.70 -11.33
C ARG A 258 3.02 -3.90 -10.64
N LEU A 259 2.86 -4.02 -9.32
CA LEU A 259 3.18 -5.26 -8.61
C LEU A 259 2.40 -6.41 -9.23
N HIS A 260 3.05 -7.57 -9.40
CA HIS A 260 2.45 -8.76 -10.00
C HIS A 260 2.85 -10.01 -9.24
N VAL A 261 1.86 -10.76 -8.79
CA VAL A 261 2.06 -12.03 -8.07
C VAL A 261 1.25 -13.12 -8.76
N ASN A 262 1.77 -14.35 -8.80
CA ASN A 262 0.95 -15.53 -9.04
C ASN A 262 1.07 -16.54 -7.90
N LEU A 263 -0.09 -17.04 -7.49
CA LEU A 263 -0.30 -18.17 -6.58
C LEU A 263 -0.54 -19.43 -7.43
N LEU A 264 -0.32 -20.64 -6.89
CA LEU A 264 -0.50 -21.90 -7.64
C LEU A 264 -1.40 -22.89 -6.92
N ASN A 265 -1.22 -23.04 -5.61
CA ASN A 265 -1.92 -24.07 -4.86
C ASN A 265 -3.09 -23.46 -4.09
N PRO A 266 -4.16 -24.26 -3.85
CA PRO A 266 -5.26 -23.84 -2.99
C PRO A 266 -4.74 -23.48 -1.59
N ASN A 267 -5.27 -22.38 -1.04
CA ASN A 267 -4.85 -21.78 0.23
C ASN A 267 -3.45 -21.16 0.26
N ASP A 268 -2.76 -21.03 -0.87
CA ASP A 268 -1.58 -20.17 -0.93
C ASP A 268 -1.99 -18.74 -0.52
N ARG A 269 -1.25 -18.15 0.41
CA ARG A 269 -1.54 -16.85 1.03
C ARG A 269 -0.29 -15.98 1.01
N LEU A 270 -0.43 -14.75 0.51
CA LEU A 270 0.61 -13.75 0.49
C LEU A 270 0.07 -12.41 0.99
N ARG A 271 0.88 -11.71 1.79
CA ARG A 271 0.58 -10.39 2.34
C ARG A 271 1.54 -9.34 1.82
N ILE A 272 1.04 -8.15 1.51
CA ILE A 272 1.84 -6.93 1.40
C ILE A 272 2.13 -6.39 2.80
N ILE A 273 3.41 -6.28 3.15
CA ILE A 273 3.88 -5.62 4.35
C ILE A 273 4.22 -4.18 3.96
N ASN A 274 3.63 -3.22 4.67
CA ASN A 274 4.01 -1.83 4.50
C ASN A 274 5.40 -1.64 5.11
N GLU A 275 6.32 -1.08 4.32
CA GLU A 275 7.53 -0.44 4.88
C GLU A 275 7.16 0.93 5.42
#